data_AF-A0A3D5U6G7-F1
#
_entry.id   AF-A0A3D5U6G7-F1
#
_cell.length_a   1.000
_cell.length_b   1.000
_cell.length_c   1.000
_cell.angle_alpha   90.00
_cell.angle_beta   90.00
_cell.angle_gamma   90.00
#
_symmetry.space_group_name_H-M   'P 1'
#
loop_
_entity.id
_entity.type
_entity.pdbx_description
1 polymer ?
#
loop_
_entity_poly.entity_id
_entity_poly.type
_entity_poly.pdbx_seq_one_letter_code
_entity_poly.pdbx_strand_id
1 'polypeptide(L)'
;MEMHRFAGPMQACMDELKLSDAQQKKFAESRAAFQKQENTLKAEISNLKLDMVAAMKAENPKRVKELNKQISDKELLLENAHVDLMSNYMKELNKEQKEIMLKHMPMMMRNGLQNRFDARGAIHGKMMQRRAPGMGVRQHDCEEECEDCDGDRKFKHRK
;
A
#
# COMPACT_ATOMS: atom_id res chain seq x y z
N MET A 1 -0.66 -11.50 37.52
CA MET A 1 -1.32 -11.67 36.21
C MET A 1 -0.47 -10.96 35.18
N GLU A 2 0.36 -11.70 34.46
CA GLU A 2 1.17 -11.15 33.37
C GLU A 2 0.26 -10.88 32.18
N MET A 3 0.01 -9.60 31.93
CA MET A 3 -0.62 -9.13 30.70
C MET A 3 0.41 -9.25 29.58
N HIS A 4 0.51 -10.42 28.95
CA HIS A 4 1.09 -10.53 27.62
C HIS A 4 0.21 -9.72 26.67
N ARG A 5 0.44 -8.40 26.62
CA ARG A 5 0.01 -7.57 25.50
C ARG A 5 0.58 -8.24 24.27
N PHE A 6 -0.28 -8.65 23.34
CA PHE A 6 0.12 -9.07 22.01
C PHE A 6 0.97 -7.96 21.40
N ALA A 7 2.29 -8.10 21.51
CA ALA A 7 3.27 -7.22 20.91
C ALA A 7 3.03 -7.30 19.39
N GLY A 8 2.80 -6.16 18.74
CA GLY A 8 2.66 -6.14 17.28
C GLY A 8 3.89 -6.75 16.60
N PRO A 9 3.80 -7.19 15.34
CA PRO A 9 4.91 -7.88 14.65
C PRO A 9 6.24 -7.13 14.71
N MET A 10 6.18 -5.80 14.66
CA MET A 10 7.34 -4.92 14.77
C MET A 10 7.93 -4.91 16.19
N GLN A 11 7.08 -4.96 17.22
CA GLN A 11 7.52 -4.99 18.62
C GLN A 11 8.21 -6.31 18.94
N ALA A 12 7.64 -7.44 18.49
CA ALA A 12 8.25 -8.76 18.65
C ALA A 12 9.63 -8.86 17.97
N CYS A 13 9.77 -8.29 16.76
CA CYS A 13 11.06 -8.19 16.07
C CYS A 13 12.07 -7.37 16.87
N MET A 14 11.67 -6.20 17.39
CA MET A 14 12.54 -5.32 18.18
C MET A 14 12.98 -5.95 19.51
N ASP A 15 12.12 -6.72 20.15
CA ASP A 15 12.44 -7.44 21.39
C ASP A 15 13.47 -8.56 21.14
N GLU A 16 13.40 -9.26 20.00
CA GLU A 16 14.36 -10.32 19.62
C GLU A 16 15.71 -9.76 19.15
N LEU A 17 15.73 -8.55 18.56
CA LEU A 17 16.95 -7.90 18.05
C LEU A 17 17.99 -7.54 19.13
N LYS A 18 17.57 -7.41 20.40
CA LYS A 18 18.43 -7.07 21.55
C LYS A 18 19.44 -5.96 21.22
N LEU A 19 18.93 -4.82 20.77
CA LEU A 19 19.76 -3.70 20.31
C LEU A 19 20.57 -3.11 21.47
N SER A 20 21.84 -2.81 21.21
CA SER A 20 22.66 -2.01 22.13
C SER A 20 22.14 -0.56 22.22
N ASP A 21 22.47 0.14 23.31
CA ASP A 21 22.07 1.54 23.50
C ASP A 21 22.52 2.44 22.34
N ALA A 22 23.71 2.19 21.79
CA ALA A 22 24.22 2.91 20.62
C ALA A 22 23.35 2.67 19.37
N GLN A 23 22.94 1.43 19.12
CA GLN A 23 22.06 1.08 18.00
C GLN A 23 20.65 1.67 18.21
N GLN A 24 20.10 1.58 19.43
CA GLN A 24 18.80 2.17 19.77
C GLN A 24 18.78 3.67 19.51
N LYS A 25 19.85 4.38 19.89
CA LYS A 25 19.97 5.82 19.64
C LYS A 25 19.96 6.15 18.14
N LYS A 26 20.72 5.41 17.33
CA LYS A 26 20.74 5.61 15.87
C LYS A 26 19.40 5.26 15.21
N PHE A 27 18.71 4.24 15.73
CA PHE A 27 17.36 3.90 15.28
C PHE A 27 16.38 5.04 15.59
N ALA A 28 16.45 5.60 16.81
CA ALA A 28 15.62 6.74 17.20
C ALA A 28 15.87 7.98 16.34
N GLU A 29 17.13 8.30 16.04
CA GLU A 29 17.52 9.40 15.15
C GLU A 29 16.96 9.21 13.73
N SER A 30 17.16 8.01 13.15
CA SER A 30 16.62 7.66 11.82
C SER A 30 15.10 7.72 11.80
N ARG A 31 14.44 7.23 12.85
CA ARG A 31 12.97 7.27 12.99
C ARG A 31 12.46 8.70 13.09
N ALA A 32 13.12 9.57 13.86
CA ALA A 32 12.72 10.95 14.00
C ALA A 32 12.86 11.73 12.69
N ALA A 33 13.92 11.47 11.91
CA ALA A 33 14.09 12.05 10.59
C ALA A 33 12.98 11.57 9.63
N PHE A 34 12.71 10.27 9.60
CA PHE A 34 11.64 9.69 8.80
C PHE A 34 10.26 10.28 9.18
N GLN A 35 9.92 10.37 10.46
CA GLN A 35 8.63 10.91 10.92
C GLN A 35 8.40 12.35 10.47
N LYS A 36 9.46 13.19 10.46
CA LYS A 36 9.36 14.56 9.92
C LYS A 36 9.02 14.54 8.44
N GLN A 37 9.72 13.72 7.65
CA GLN A 37 9.49 13.59 6.22
C GLN A 37 8.11 13.01 5.91
N GLU A 38 7.69 11.97 6.64
CA GLU A 38 6.38 11.34 6.53
C GLU A 38 5.25 12.34 6.79
N ASN A 39 5.34 13.12 7.87
CA ASN A 39 4.32 14.11 8.22
C ASN A 39 4.17 15.17 7.13
N THR A 40 5.30 15.68 6.60
CA THR A 40 5.29 16.65 5.50
C THR A 40 4.65 16.06 4.25
N LEU A 41 5.08 14.87 3.80
CA LEU A 41 4.53 14.23 2.60
C LEU A 41 3.04 13.91 2.75
N LYS A 42 2.60 13.43 3.92
CA LYS A 42 1.18 13.16 4.19
C LYS A 42 0.33 14.42 4.14
N ALA A 43 0.82 15.52 4.71
CA ALA A 43 0.13 16.82 4.65
C ALA A 43 0.00 17.31 3.20
N GLU A 44 1.08 17.24 2.42
CA GLU A 44 1.08 17.63 1.02
C GLU A 44 0.13 16.77 0.18
N ILE A 45 0.13 15.44 0.36
CA ILE A 45 -0.80 14.53 -0.32
C ILE A 45 -2.25 14.87 0.06
N SER A 46 -2.53 15.15 1.33
CA SER A 46 -3.86 15.53 1.79
C SER A 46 -4.34 16.82 1.11
N ASN A 47 -3.49 17.84 1.02
CA ASN A 47 -3.81 19.09 0.35
C ASN A 47 -4.09 18.88 -1.15
N LEU A 48 -3.25 18.10 -1.84
CA LEU A 48 -3.48 17.77 -3.25
C LEU A 48 -4.78 16.99 -3.48
N LYS A 49 -5.18 16.12 -2.53
CA LYS A 49 -6.46 15.41 -2.57
C LYS A 49 -7.65 16.37 -2.46
N LEU A 50 -7.55 17.42 -1.62
CA LEU A 50 -8.57 18.48 -1.56
C LEU A 50 -8.66 19.26 -2.88
N ASP A 51 -7.52 19.64 -3.45
CA ASP A 51 -7.46 20.32 -4.74
C ASP A 51 -8.05 19.46 -5.87
N MET A 52 -7.83 18.15 -5.81
CA MET A 52 -8.36 17.21 -6.80
C MET A 52 -9.87 17.12 -6.71
N VAL A 53 -10.44 17.11 -5.50
CA VAL A 53 -11.90 17.18 -5.30
C VAL A 53 -12.47 18.48 -5.85
N ALA A 54 -11.80 19.61 -5.62
CA ALA A 54 -12.21 20.90 -6.20
C ALA A 54 -12.17 20.87 -7.75
N ALA A 55 -11.11 20.31 -8.34
CA ALA A 55 -10.99 20.15 -9.79
C ALA A 55 -12.04 19.21 -10.39
N MET A 56 -12.43 18.15 -9.68
CA MET A 56 -13.53 17.26 -10.07
C MET A 56 -14.88 17.99 -10.07
N LYS A 57 -15.17 18.79 -9.02
CA LYS A 57 -16.40 19.60 -8.95
C LYS A 57 -16.47 20.68 -10.03
N ALA A 58 -15.31 21.18 -10.44
CA ALA A 58 -15.18 22.13 -11.55
C ALA A 58 -15.14 21.47 -12.93
N GLU A 59 -15.38 20.15 -13.02
CA GLU A 59 -15.35 19.36 -14.26
C GLU A 59 -14.07 19.58 -15.09
N ASN A 60 -12.92 19.71 -14.41
CA ASN A 60 -11.62 19.96 -15.03
C ASN A 60 -10.76 18.67 -15.06
N PRO A 61 -10.97 17.76 -16.02
CA PRO A 61 -10.28 16.47 -16.06
C PRO A 61 -8.78 16.61 -16.31
N LYS A 62 -8.34 17.68 -16.98
CA LYS A 62 -6.91 17.96 -17.19
C LYS A 62 -6.22 18.19 -15.84
N ARG A 63 -6.79 19.07 -15.01
CA ARG A 63 -6.25 19.36 -13.68
C ARG A 63 -6.31 18.14 -12.75
N VAL A 64 -7.37 17.34 -12.82
CA VAL A 64 -7.47 16.09 -12.06
C VAL A 64 -6.32 15.13 -12.40
N LYS A 65 -6.00 14.94 -13.69
CA LYS A 65 -4.89 14.07 -14.11
C LYS A 65 -3.53 14.59 -13.63
N GLU A 66 -3.30 15.90 -13.70
CA GLU A 66 -2.09 16.54 -13.19
C GLU A 66 -1.93 16.32 -11.68
N LEU A 67 -2.97 16.56 -10.90
CA LEU A 67 -2.97 16.37 -9.45
C LEU A 67 -2.79 14.89 -9.07
N ASN A 68 -3.44 13.97 -9.79
CA ASN A 68 -3.27 12.54 -9.56
C ASN A 68 -1.81 12.08 -9.78
N LYS A 69 -1.15 12.62 -10.81
CA LYS A 69 0.29 12.36 -11.02
C LYS A 69 1.11 12.88 -9.85
N GLN A 70 0.88 14.10 -9.41
CA GLN A 70 1.61 14.69 -8.26
C GLN A 70 1.40 13.91 -6.96
N ILE A 71 0.17 13.46 -6.70
CA ILE A 71 -0.14 12.57 -5.56
C ILE A 71 0.65 11.27 -5.68
N SER A 72 0.63 10.63 -6.86
CA SER A 72 1.32 9.36 -7.08
C SER A 72 2.84 9.49 -6.90
N ASP A 73 3.42 10.56 -7.40
CA ASP A 73 4.86 10.85 -7.24
C ASP A 73 5.21 11.03 -5.74
N LYS A 74 4.36 11.71 -4.96
CA LYS A 74 4.58 11.87 -3.51
C LYS A 74 4.35 10.60 -2.71
N GLU A 75 3.37 9.79 -3.09
CA GLU A 75 3.16 8.46 -2.49
C GLU A 75 4.40 7.58 -2.75
N LEU A 76 4.98 7.62 -3.95
CA LEU A 76 6.23 6.92 -4.25
C LEU A 76 7.41 7.44 -3.40
N LEU A 77 7.53 8.77 -3.20
CA LEU A 77 8.55 9.33 -2.31
C LEU A 77 8.39 8.84 -0.85
N LEU A 78 7.15 8.67 -0.39
CA LEU A 78 6.88 8.14 0.95
C LEU A 78 7.31 6.67 1.06
N GLU A 79 7.03 5.84 0.05
CA GLU A 79 7.49 4.44 0.01
C GLU A 79 9.02 4.35 -0.03
N ASN A 80 9.68 5.19 -0.84
CA ASN A 80 11.13 5.24 -0.88
C ASN A 80 11.71 5.64 0.48
N ALA A 81 11.10 6.59 1.19
CA ALA A 81 11.52 6.97 2.53
C ALA A 81 11.38 5.82 3.55
N HIS A 82 10.37 4.96 3.41
CA HIS A 82 10.26 3.73 4.22
C HIS A 82 11.40 2.75 3.92
N VAL A 83 11.75 2.58 2.64
CA VAL A 83 12.90 1.76 2.22
C VAL A 83 14.21 2.33 2.78
N ASP A 84 14.39 3.64 2.73
CA ASP A 84 15.58 4.32 3.27
C ASP A 84 15.69 4.15 4.80
N LEU A 85 14.57 4.27 5.53
CA LEU A 85 14.55 4.00 6.97
C LEU A 85 14.99 2.56 7.26
N MET A 86 14.44 1.59 6.54
CA MET A 86 14.80 0.18 6.71
C MET A 86 16.27 -0.08 6.35
N SER A 87 16.76 0.53 5.27
CA SER A 87 18.16 0.47 4.85
C SER A 87 19.09 1.01 5.94
N ASN A 88 18.73 2.13 6.58
CA ASN A 88 19.50 2.71 7.68
C ASN A 88 19.51 1.80 8.91
N TYR A 89 18.39 1.18 9.27
CA TYR A 89 18.38 0.19 10.33
C TYR A 89 19.29 -1.00 10.01
N MET A 90 19.19 -1.55 8.79
CA MET A 90 20.02 -2.67 8.37
C MET A 90 21.52 -2.34 8.39
N LYS A 91 21.95 -1.11 8.12
CA LYS A 91 23.37 -0.72 8.21
C LYS A 91 23.92 -0.82 9.64
N GLU A 92 23.08 -0.57 10.63
CA GLU A 92 23.47 -0.52 12.03
C GLU A 92 23.41 -1.88 12.74
N LEU A 93 22.79 -2.88 12.11
CA LEU A 93 22.70 -4.25 12.63
C LEU A 93 23.94 -5.08 12.29
N ASN A 94 24.33 -5.94 13.23
CA ASN A 94 25.32 -6.99 12.98
C ASN A 94 24.69 -8.15 12.17
N LYS A 95 25.49 -9.17 11.82
CA LYS A 95 25.04 -10.29 10.98
C LYS A 95 23.87 -11.07 11.59
N GLU A 96 23.95 -11.43 12.87
CA GLU A 96 22.91 -12.18 13.59
C GLU A 96 21.61 -11.38 13.71
N GLN A 97 21.72 -10.09 14.03
CA GLN A 97 20.57 -9.18 14.11
C GLN A 97 19.89 -9.00 12.74
N LYS A 98 20.67 -8.95 11.65
CA LYS A 98 20.12 -8.89 10.28
C LYS A 98 19.29 -10.14 9.96
N GLU A 99 19.76 -11.32 10.35
CA GLU A 99 19.02 -12.57 10.14
C GLU A 99 17.69 -12.57 10.91
N ILE A 100 17.68 -12.06 12.15
CA ILE A 100 16.44 -11.86 12.93
C ILE A 100 15.50 -10.89 12.21
N MET A 101 16.01 -9.74 11.76
CA MET A 101 15.20 -8.75 11.02
C MET A 101 14.58 -9.36 9.76
N LEU A 102 15.37 -10.11 8.98
CA LEU A 102 14.92 -10.75 7.74
C LEU A 102 13.89 -11.87 7.99
N LYS A 103 14.03 -12.62 9.08
CA LYS A 103 13.05 -13.64 9.52
C LYS A 103 11.68 -13.02 9.80
N HIS A 104 11.63 -11.82 10.36
CA HIS A 104 10.38 -11.12 10.68
C HIS A 104 9.82 -10.26 9.54
N MET A 105 10.63 -9.95 8.52
CA MET A 105 10.22 -9.13 7.37
C MET A 105 8.94 -9.61 6.67
N PRO A 106 8.75 -10.91 6.36
CA PRO A 106 7.51 -11.38 5.73
C PRO A 106 6.26 -11.07 6.55
N MET A 107 6.34 -11.19 7.88
CA MET A 107 5.21 -10.88 8.77
C MET A 107 4.92 -9.37 8.79
N MET A 108 5.96 -8.54 8.79
CA MET A 108 5.83 -7.08 8.72
C MET A 108 5.26 -6.60 7.38
N MET A 109 5.71 -7.20 6.27
CA MET A 109 5.24 -6.88 4.92
C MET A 109 3.81 -7.35 4.66
N ARG A 110 3.45 -8.55 5.14
CA ARG A 110 2.10 -9.12 4.96
C ARG A 110 1.03 -8.24 5.63
N ASN A 111 1.30 -7.72 6.82
CA ASN A 111 0.37 -6.80 7.48
C ASN A 111 0.29 -5.42 6.81
N GLY A 112 1.35 -4.99 6.10
CA GLY A 112 1.35 -3.76 5.31
C GLY A 112 0.59 -3.90 3.98
N LEU A 113 0.71 -5.04 3.31
CA LEU A 113 0.05 -5.32 2.02
C LEU A 113 -1.44 -5.62 2.19
N GLN A 114 -1.83 -6.39 3.22
CA GLN A 114 -3.24 -6.72 3.47
C GLN A 114 -4.07 -5.45 3.72
N ASN A 115 -3.55 -4.53 4.54
CA ASN A 115 -4.19 -3.23 4.78
C ASN A 115 -4.31 -2.35 3.52
N ARG A 116 -3.44 -2.50 2.51
CA ARG A 116 -3.54 -1.75 1.25
C ARG A 116 -4.59 -2.32 0.30
N PHE A 117 -4.74 -3.65 0.28
CA PHE A 117 -5.80 -4.30 -0.51
C PHE A 117 -7.19 -4.08 0.12
N ASP A 118 -7.28 -4.10 1.45
CA ASP A 118 -8.53 -3.82 2.16
C ASP A 118 -8.92 -2.33 2.05
N ALA A 119 -7.95 -1.40 2.07
CA ALA A 119 -8.21 0.03 1.94
C ALA A 119 -8.63 0.46 0.53
N ARG A 120 -8.24 -0.27 -0.53
CA ARG A 120 -8.74 -0.03 -1.90
C ARG A 120 -10.06 -0.73 -2.21
N GLY A 121 -10.48 -1.72 -1.40
CA GLY A 121 -11.79 -2.38 -1.51
C GLY A 121 -12.93 -1.71 -0.74
N ALA A 122 -12.62 -0.85 0.23
CA ALA A 122 -13.61 -0.29 1.16
C ALA A 122 -14.42 0.92 0.63
N ILE A 123 -14.43 1.20 -0.68
CA ILE A 123 -15.36 2.17 -1.32
C ILE A 123 -16.55 1.46 -2.01
N HIS A 124 -16.74 0.15 -1.82
CA HIS A 124 -17.87 -0.58 -2.45
C HIS A 124 -18.70 -1.45 -1.50
N GLY A 125 -19.02 -0.93 -0.30
CA GLY A 125 -19.67 -1.74 0.73
C GLY A 125 -21.08 -1.36 1.21
N LYS A 126 -21.67 -0.21 0.82
CA LYS A 126 -22.99 0.21 1.36
C LYS A 126 -23.87 1.02 0.40
N MET A 127 -24.00 0.59 -0.85
CA MET A 127 -25.20 0.88 -1.65
C MET A 127 -25.37 -0.27 -2.65
N MET A 128 -26.60 -0.72 -2.87
CA MET A 128 -27.01 -1.84 -3.73
C MET A 128 -27.10 -3.23 -3.07
N GLN A 129 -27.89 -3.35 -2.01
CA GLN A 129 -28.69 -4.58 -1.81
C GLN A 129 -30.18 -4.29 -2.07
N ARG A 130 -30.54 -4.23 -3.35
CA ARG A 130 -31.87 -4.62 -3.83
C ARG A 130 -31.67 -5.36 -5.15
N ARG A 131 -31.23 -6.62 -5.06
CA ARG A 131 -31.30 -7.55 -6.19
C ARG A 131 -32.76 -7.90 -6.42
N ALA A 132 -33.28 -7.55 -7.61
CA ALA A 132 -34.49 -8.15 -8.15
C ALA A 132 -34.24 -9.66 -8.41
N PRO A 133 -35.25 -10.53 -8.24
CA PRO A 133 -35.06 -11.96 -8.44
C PRO A 133 -35.18 -12.29 -9.93
N GLY A 134 -34.18 -12.99 -10.45
CA GLY A 134 -34.24 -13.62 -11.77
C GLY A 134 -33.20 -13.08 -12.74
N MET A 135 -32.09 -13.80 -12.86
CA MET A 135 -31.40 -14.13 -14.11
C MET A 135 -30.23 -15.07 -13.76
N GLY A 136 -30.10 -16.14 -14.55
CA GLY A 136 -29.42 -17.38 -14.22
C GLY A 136 -27.95 -17.30 -13.85
N VAL A 137 -27.57 -18.18 -12.93
CA VAL A 137 -26.20 -18.62 -12.69
C VAL A 137 -25.75 -19.42 -13.92
N ARG A 138 -24.65 -18.99 -14.56
CA ARG A 138 -23.79 -19.90 -15.32
C ARG A 138 -22.38 -19.76 -14.76
N GLN A 139 -22.05 -20.67 -13.86
CA GLN A 139 -20.69 -21.16 -13.70
C GLN A 139 -20.29 -21.79 -15.02
N HIS A 140 -19.14 -21.40 -15.56
CA HIS A 140 -18.37 -22.29 -16.40
C HIS A 140 -16.90 -21.96 -16.20
N ASP A 141 -16.19 -22.96 -15.71
CA ASP A 141 -14.76 -23.04 -15.61
C ASP A 141 -14.12 -22.75 -16.98
N CYS A 142 -13.11 -21.89 -16.99
CA CYS A 142 -12.17 -21.76 -18.11
C CYS A 142 -10.76 -21.98 -17.55
N GLU A 143 -10.44 -23.25 -17.32
CA GLU A 143 -9.08 -23.75 -17.48
C GLU A 143 -8.83 -24.03 -18.98
N GLU A 144 -7.60 -23.79 -19.40
CA GLU A 144 -6.96 -24.24 -20.65
C GLU A 144 -7.17 -23.44 -21.95
N GLU A 145 -6.00 -23.13 -22.55
CA GLU A 145 -5.73 -22.78 -23.95
C GLU A 145 -6.06 -21.34 -24.43
N CYS A 146 -5.14 -20.43 -24.09
CA CYS A 146 -4.78 -19.31 -24.95
C CYS A 146 -4.07 -19.83 -26.20
N GLU A 147 -4.74 -19.88 -27.34
CA GLU A 147 -4.13 -19.83 -28.67
C GLU A 147 -5.12 -19.17 -29.64
N ASP A 148 -4.60 -18.34 -30.55
CA ASP A 148 -5.30 -17.66 -31.65
C ASP A 148 -6.11 -16.38 -31.35
N CYS A 149 -5.39 -15.32 -30.96
CA CYS A 149 -5.76 -13.94 -31.30
C CYS A 149 -5.18 -13.56 -32.67
N ASP A 150 -5.84 -13.97 -33.75
CA ASP A 150 -5.65 -13.35 -35.07
C ASP A 150 -6.96 -12.72 -35.54
N GLY A 151 -7.00 -11.39 -35.38
CA GLY A 151 -8.08 -10.55 -35.84
C GLY A 151 -8.11 -10.47 -37.36
N ASP A 152 -9.23 -10.89 -37.95
CA ASP A 152 -10.02 -10.08 -38.87
C ASP A 152 -11.17 -10.93 -39.42
N ARG A 153 -12.41 -10.46 -39.25
CA ARG A 153 -13.46 -10.60 -40.27
C ARG A 153 -14.66 -9.68 -40.01
N LYS A 154 -14.68 -8.61 -40.80
CA LYS A 154 -15.77 -7.66 -41.07
C LYS A 154 -17.11 -8.34 -41.38
N PHE A 155 -18.20 -7.88 -40.78
CA PHE A 155 -19.56 -7.88 -41.39
C PHE A 155 -20.33 -6.66 -40.86
N LYS A 156 -20.36 -5.54 -41.60
CA LYS A 156 -21.42 -5.10 -42.54
C LYS A 156 -22.80 -4.88 -41.90
N HIS A 157 -23.23 -3.63 -41.98
CA HIS A 157 -24.55 -3.06 -41.68
C HIS A 157 -25.74 -3.99 -41.92
N ARG A 158 -26.75 -3.86 -41.05
CA ARG A 158 -28.15 -3.92 -41.48
C ARG A 158 -28.95 -2.84 -40.77
N LYS A 159 -29.83 -2.22 -41.57
CA LYS A 159 -30.72 -1.09 -41.27
C LYS A 159 -31.55 -1.27 -40.00
#